data_AF-A0AAW0LGB7-F1
#
_entry.id   AF-A0AAW0LGB7-F1
#
_cell.length_a   1.000
_cell.length_b   1.000
_cell.length_c   1.000
_cell.angle_alpha   90.00
_cell.angle_beta   90.00
_cell.angle_gamma   90.00
#
_symmetry.space_group_name_H-M   'P 1'
#
loop_
_entity.id
_entity.type
_entity.pdbx_description
1 polymer ?
#
loop_
_entity_poly.entity_id
_entity_poly.type
_entity_poly.pdbx_seq_one_letter_code
_entity_poly.pdbx_strand_id
1 'polypeptide(L)' 'MPVKDCAAQPFNQKQELFNYVAKICLSKSEKNYVVSSPLATTTGSGKTSYLYFNNQDMKHLVTS' A
#
# COMPACT_ATOMS: atom_id res chain seq x y z
N MET A 1 16.17 2.33 -8.73
CA MET A 1 15.59 1.77 -9.96
C MET A 1 14.14 2.20 -10.05
N PRO A 2 13.71 2.87 -11.12
CA PRO A 2 12.31 3.15 -11.39
C PRO A 2 11.44 1.89 -11.28
N VAL A 3 10.22 2.01 -10.75
CA VAL A 3 9.33 0.84 -10.56
C VAL A 3 9.02 0.14 -11.89
N LYS A 4 8.99 0.92 -12.98
CA LYS A 4 8.82 0.43 -14.36
C LYS A 4 9.98 -0.46 -14.80
N ASP A 5 11.21 -0.05 -14.50
CA ASP A 5 12.41 -0.81 -14.85
C ASP A 5 12.51 -2.10 -14.01
N CYS A 6 12.07 -2.06 -12.75
CA CYS A 6 11.96 -3.25 -11.90
C CYS A 6 10.89 -4.22 -12.44
N ALA A 7 9.71 -3.72 -12.79
CA ALA A 7 8.63 -4.54 -13.36
C ALA A 7 8.97 -5.15 -14.73
N ALA A 8 9.84 -4.49 -15.51
CA ALA A 8 10.31 -4.97 -16.80
C ALA A 8 11.38 -6.07 -16.71
N GLN A 9 11.89 -6.39 -15.51
CA GLN A 9 12.90 -7.43 -15.36
C GLN A 9 12.36 -8.81 -15.78
N PRO A 10 13.12 -9.61 -16.54
CA PRO A 10 12.67 -10.93 -17.01
C PRO A 10 12.23 -11.87 -15.89
N PHE A 11 12.87 -11.78 -14.72
CA PHE A 11 12.50 -12.54 -13.53
C PHE A 11 11.08 -12.19 -13.05
N ASN A 12 10.77 -10.90 -12.95
CA ASN A 12 9.46 -10.41 -12.53
C ASN A 12 8.38 -10.68 -13.57
N GLN A 13 8.72 -10.79 -14.86
CA GLN A 13 7.75 -11.10 -15.91
C GLN A 13 7.42 -12.59 -16.00
N LYS A 14 8.41 -13.47 -15.81
CA LYS A 14 8.27 -14.92 -16.00
C LYS A 14 7.54 -15.62 -14.86
N GLN A 15 7.69 -15.12 -13.64
CA GLN A 15 7.08 -15.74 -12.47
C GLN A 15 5.80 -15.02 -12.09
N GLU A 16 4.68 -15.75 -12.08
CA GLU A 16 3.34 -15.20 -11.90
C GLU A 16 3.19 -14.36 -10.62
N LEU A 17 3.71 -14.86 -9.50
CA LEU A 17 3.67 -14.14 -8.22
C LEU A 17 4.40 -12.80 -8.30
N PHE A 18 5.61 -12.78 -8.86
CA PHE A 18 6.39 -11.55 -8.98
C PHE A 18 5.78 -10.59 -10.00
N ASN A 19 5.17 -11.12 -11.06
CA ASN A 19 4.42 -10.33 -12.05
C ASN A 19 3.24 -9.62 -11.39
N TYR A 20 2.51 -10.32 -10.53
CA TYR A 20 1.38 -9.76 -9.79
C TYR A 20 1.80 -8.67 -8.81
N VAL A 21 2.86 -8.91 -8.03
CA VAL A 21 3.42 -7.90 -7.11
C VAL A 21 3.93 -6.68 -7.87
N ALA A 22 4.60 -6.87 -9.01
CA ALA A 22 5.07 -5.76 -9.85
C ALA A 22 3.90 -4.92 -10.40
N LYS A 23 2.79 -5.55 -10.81
CA LYS A 23 1.57 -4.87 -11.22
C LYS A 23 0.95 -4.05 -10.10
N ILE A 24 0.88 -4.57 -8.86
CA ILE A 24 0.39 -3.81 -7.69
C ILE A 24 1.26 -2.55 -7.46
N CYS A 25 2.58 -2.70 -7.51
CA CYS A 25 3.52 -1.60 -7.34
C CYS A 25 3.38 -0.52 -8.43
N LEU A 26 3.18 -0.93 -9.68
CA LEU A 26 2.91 -0.02 -10.80
C LEU A 26 1.61 0.75 -10.58
N SER A 27 0.51 0.06 -10.27
CA SER A 27 -0.80 0.68 -9.99
C SER A 27 -0.75 1.65 -8.80
N LYS A 28 0.07 1.36 -7.79
CA LYS A 28 0.32 2.27 -6.66
C LYS A 28 1.08 3.53 -7.09
N SER A 29 2.08 3.39 -7.97
CA SER A 29 2.87 4.53 -8.47
C SER A 29 2.05 5.49 -9.34
N GLU A 30 1.02 4.97 -10.02
CA GLU A 30 0.10 5.75 -10.88
C GLU A 30 -1.06 6.41 -10.10
N LYS A 31 -0.96 6.46 -8.76
CA LYS A 31 -1.89 7.12 -7.82
C LYS A 31 -3.32 6.55 -7.77
N ASN A 32 -3.64 5.49 -8.52
CA ASN A 32 -4.97 4.90 -8.57
C ASN A 32 -5.19 3.73 -7.58
N TYR A 33 -4.14 3.26 -6.91
CA TYR A 33 -4.24 2.20 -5.91
C TYR A 33 -3.87 2.72 -4.52
N VAL A 34 -4.89 2.99 -3.71
CA VAL A 34 -4.73 3.53 -2.36
C VAL A 34 -4.52 2.38 -1.37
N VAL A 35 -3.26 2.06 -1.08
CA VAL A 35 -2.91 1.11 -0.02
C VAL A 35 -3.11 1.76 1.34
N SER A 36 -3.71 1.00 2.26
CA SER A 36 -3.85 1.32 3.69
C SER A 36 -2.60 2.01 4.24
N SER A 37 -2.76 3.22 4.75
CA SER A 37 -1.72 3.92 5.50
C SER A 37 -1.94 3.70 6.99
N PRO A 38 -0.87 3.49 7.78
CA PRO A 38 -1.01 3.28 9.21
C PRO A 38 -1.60 4.54 9.87
N LEU A 39 -2.67 4.36 10.64
CA LEU A 39 -3.22 5.40 11.50
C LEU A 39 -2.78 5.14 12.94
N ALA A 40 -2.01 6.08 13.50
CA ALA A 40 -1.61 6.03 14.90
C ALA A 40 -2.83 6.32 15.80
N THR A 41 -3.00 5.51 16.84
CA THR A 41 -4.05 5.63 17.84
C THR A 41 -3.50 5.30 19.23
N THR A 42 -4.23 5.66 20.28
CA THR A 42 -3.84 5.37 21.66
C THR A 42 -4.86 4.44 22.31
N THR A 43 -4.39 3.34 22.89
CA THR A 43 -5.26 2.40 23.63
C THR A 43 -5.68 3.00 24.97
N GLY A 44 -6.71 2.42 25.60
CA GLY A 44 -7.13 2.84 26.95
C GLY A 44 -6.06 2.70 28.04
N SER A 45 -4.99 1.94 27.80
CA SER A 45 -3.81 1.83 28.67
C SER A 45 -2.69 2.81 28.32
N GLY A 46 -2.92 3.76 27.40
CA GLY A 46 -1.95 4.78 27.00
C GLY A 46 -0.90 4.32 26.00
N LYS A 47 -1.01 3.11 25.44
CA LYS A 47 -0.05 2.58 24.46
C LYS A 47 -0.39 3.06 23.06
N THR A 48 0.63 3.35 22.26
CA THR A 48 0.44 3.63 20.83
C THR A 48 0.14 2.34 20.07
N SER A 49 -0.88 2.36 19.21
CA SER A 49 -1.27 1.29 18.31
C SER A 49 -1.41 1.84 16.89
N TYR A 50 -1.16 1.00 15.88
CA TYR A 50 -1.28 1.38 14.47
C TYR A 50 -2.40 0.56 13.82
N LEU A 51 -3.39 1.25 13.29
CA LEU A 51 -4.52 0.63 12.61
C LEU A 51 -4.32 0.73 11.10
N TYR A 52 -4.58 -0.37 10.40
CA TYR A 52 -4.49 -0.46 8.95
C TYR A 52 -5.88 -0.67 8.39
N PHE A 53 -6.49 0.41 7.88
CA PHE A 53 -7.79 0.35 7.21
C PHE A 53 -7.65 0.66 5.73
N ASN A 54 -8.65 0.26 4.94
CA ASN A 54 -8.75 0.74 3.57
C ASN A 54 -8.92 2.27 3.59
N ASN A 55 -8.07 2.98 2.84
CA ASN A 55 -8.03 4.44 2.86
C ASN A 55 -9.31 5.09 2.29
N GLN A 56 -10.15 4.34 1.55
CA GLN A 56 -11.47 4.84 1.15
C GLN A 56 -12.42 4.99 2.35
N ASP A 57 -12.37 4.03 3.28
CA ASP A 57 -13.20 4.00 4.49
C ASP A 57 -12.67 4.95 5.58
N MET A 58 -11.38 5.30 5.50
CA MET A 58 -10.71 6.23 6.43
C MET A 58 -11.11 7.69 6.28
N LYS A 59 -11.66 8.12 5.14
CA LYS A 59 -11.94 9.55 4.88
C LYS A 59 -12.81 10.19 5.96
N HIS A 60 -13.68 9.41 6.61
CA HIS A 60 -14.55 9.87 7.69
C HIS A 60 -13.91 9.84 9.09
N LEU A 61 -12.78 9.14 9.26
CA LEU A 61 -12.11 8.96 10.56
C LEU A 61 -11.02 10.01 10.85
N VAL A 62 -10.40 10.58 9.81
CA VAL A 62 -9.28 11.54 9.94
C VAL A 62 -9.73 13.01 9.82
N THR A 63 -11.04 13.27 9.70
CA THR A 63 -11.61 14.62 9.60
C THR A 63 -12.19 15.03 10.96
N SER A 64 -11.36 15.60 11.84
CA SER A 64 -11.76 16.35 13.05
C SER A 64 -10.75 17.45 13.32
#